data_AF-A0A937TWR4-F1
#
_entry.id   AF-A0A937TWR4-F1
#
_cell.length_a   1.000
_cell.length_b   1.000
_cell.length_c   1.000
_cell.angle_alpha   90.00
_cell.angle_beta   90.00
_cell.angle_gamma   90.00
#
_symmetry.space_group_name_H-M   'P 1'
#
loop_
_entity.id
_entity.type
_entity.pdbx_description
1 polymer ?
#
loop_
_entity_poly.entity_id
_entity_poly.type
_entity_poly.pdbx_seq_one_letter_code
_entity_poly.pdbx_strand_id
1 'polypeptide(L)'
;MKKYRFYSFIKVRAKKIYKSRLFLPFLIVLGFFLAVMAVIYIGTTPFASRLDEGDIALRTIYAPYDFTYPTTVDEESTDKARKEFEEKISPVYDIDNSIMDAALLDIDAPFAALLESKKYDDPEALKKIAKDSLEGVFIVGIMDPKEKSYLAGSGIKELVLRNPRFKIERTIRTKDALDTKEAAKVLYDSVDRVLSKQRSERKVVYDLARREIVANASFNEEETAKRKKEARSQVPVI
;
A
#
# COMPACT_ATOMS: atom_id res chain seq x y z
N MET A 1 -98.36 11.49 33.23
CA MET A 1 -97.40 12.44 33.85
C MET A 1 -95.97 11.85 33.93
N LYS A 2 -95.16 11.87 32.84
CA LYS A 2 -93.76 11.36 32.86
C LYS A 2 -92.74 12.21 32.05
N LYS A 3 -93.05 13.46 31.67
CA LYS A 3 -92.15 14.31 30.86
C LYS A 3 -91.25 15.29 31.65
N TYR A 4 -91.51 15.50 32.95
CA TYR A 4 -90.75 16.49 33.75
C TYR A 4 -89.47 15.96 34.44
N ARG A 5 -89.15 14.67 34.31
CA ARG A 5 -87.94 14.09 34.95
C ARG A 5 -86.68 14.02 34.07
N PHE A 6 -86.78 14.26 32.75
CA PHE A 6 -85.62 14.13 31.85
C PHE A 6 -84.80 15.42 31.73
N TYR A 7 -85.45 16.59 31.78
CA TYR A 7 -84.77 17.88 31.62
C TYR A 7 -83.89 18.30 32.82
N SER A 8 -84.10 17.76 34.02
CA SER A 8 -83.24 18.06 35.17
C SER A 8 -81.94 17.25 35.17
N PHE A 9 -81.91 16.07 34.55
CA PHE A 9 -80.71 15.22 34.52
C PHE A 9 -79.62 15.77 33.58
N ILE A 10 -80.01 16.42 32.48
CA ILE A 10 -79.06 17.00 31.51
C ILE A 10 -78.39 18.26 32.07
N LYS A 11 -79.14 19.14 32.75
CA LYS A 11 -78.58 20.36 33.37
C LYS A 11 -77.60 20.06 34.52
N VAL A 12 -77.80 18.98 35.27
CA VAL A 12 -76.92 18.62 36.40
C VAL A 12 -75.59 18.02 35.91
N ARG A 13 -75.57 17.27 34.79
CA ARG A 13 -74.32 16.79 34.19
C ARG A 13 -73.53 17.88 33.46
N ALA A 14 -74.19 18.82 32.78
CA ALA A 14 -73.51 19.91 32.08
C ALA A 14 -72.71 20.82 33.04
N LYS A 15 -73.23 21.08 34.26
CA LYS A 15 -72.53 21.90 35.26
C LYS A 15 -71.29 21.21 35.87
N LYS A 16 -71.24 19.88 35.85
CA LYS A 16 -70.11 19.10 36.41
C LYS A 16 -68.94 18.96 35.43
N ILE A 17 -69.21 19.03 34.13
CA ILE A 17 -68.18 18.91 33.06
C ILE A 17 -67.32 20.18 32.98
N TYR A 18 -67.92 21.37 33.16
CA TYR A 18 -67.21 22.66 33.17
C TYR A 18 -66.25 22.87 34.35
N LYS A 19 -66.33 22.04 35.40
CA LYS A 19 -65.43 22.11 36.58
C LYS A 19 -64.34 21.04 36.56
N SER A 20 -64.23 20.26 35.48
CA SER A 20 -63.13 19.31 35.31
C SER A 20 -61.88 20.07 34.83
N ARG A 21 -60.78 19.92 35.57
CA ARG A 21 -59.48 20.56 35.32
C ARG A 21 -58.89 20.23 33.92
N LEU A 22 -59.51 19.30 33.20
CA LEU A 22 -59.13 18.77 31.89
C LEU A 22 -59.89 19.39 30.70
N PHE A 23 -60.96 20.16 30.93
CA PHE A 23 -61.78 20.68 29.82
C PHE A 23 -61.09 21.83 29.06
N LEU A 24 -60.39 22.71 29.77
CA LEU A 24 -59.66 23.84 29.17
C LEU A 24 -58.51 23.40 28.24
N PRO A 25 -57.60 22.46 28.63
CA PRO A 25 -56.53 22.02 27.73
C PRO A 25 -57.07 21.31 26.48
N PHE A 26 -58.18 20.59 26.59
CA PHE A 26 -58.81 19.95 25.42
C PHE A 26 -59.30 20.96 24.38
N LEU A 27 -59.91 22.06 24.82
CA LEU A 27 -60.37 23.14 23.94
C LEU A 27 -59.20 23.85 23.22
N ILE A 28 -58.07 24.03 23.92
CA ILE A 28 -56.86 24.62 23.34
C ILE A 28 -56.27 23.70 22.27
N VAL A 29 -56.16 22.39 22.55
CA VAL A 29 -55.66 21.40 21.59
C VAL A 29 -56.57 21.32 20.35
N LEU A 30 -57.89 21.31 20.56
CA LEU A 30 -58.85 21.28 19.45
C LEU A 30 -58.78 22.56 18.60
N GLY A 31 -58.66 23.73 19.24
CA GLY A 31 -58.48 25.00 18.54
C GLY A 31 -57.19 25.05 17.73
N PHE A 32 -56.07 24.58 18.29
CA PHE A 32 -54.80 24.49 17.58
C PHE A 32 -54.88 23.52 16.39
N PHE A 33 -55.51 22.36 16.57
CA PHE A 33 -55.68 21.39 15.49
C PHE A 33 -56.49 21.97 14.32
N LEU A 34 -57.58 22.69 14.61
CA LEU A 34 -58.37 23.37 13.58
C LEU A 34 -57.59 24.48 12.89
N ALA A 35 -56.75 25.23 13.61
CA ALA A 35 -55.88 26.25 13.02
C ALA A 35 -54.83 25.63 12.07
N VAL A 36 -54.19 24.53 12.45
CA VAL A 36 -53.24 23.81 11.58
C VAL A 36 -53.93 23.27 10.33
N MET A 37 -55.11 22.66 10.49
CA MET A 37 -55.92 22.21 9.36
C MET A 37 -56.29 23.36 8.43
N ALA A 38 -56.67 24.52 8.97
CA ALA A 38 -56.96 25.70 8.17
C ALA A 38 -55.72 26.19 7.40
N VAL A 39 -54.53 26.18 8.00
CA VAL A 39 -53.28 26.54 7.30
C VAL A 39 -52.95 25.56 6.17
N ILE A 40 -53.20 24.26 6.37
CA ILE A 40 -52.97 23.25 5.31
C ILE A 40 -54.00 23.41 4.17
N TYR A 41 -55.26 23.66 4.49
CA TYR A 41 -56.32 23.77 3.48
C TYR A 41 -56.34 25.11 2.74
N ILE A 42 -56.00 26.19 3.44
CA ILE A 42 -55.86 27.54 2.87
C ILE A 42 -54.45 27.72 2.28
N GLY A 43 -53.55 26.76 2.53
CA GLY A 43 -52.24 26.62 1.94
C GLY A 43 -52.33 26.48 0.43
N THR A 44 -52.47 27.65 -0.21
CA THR A 44 -51.94 28.00 -1.52
C THR A 44 -50.79 27.07 -1.88
N THR A 45 -50.92 26.34 -2.99
CA THR A 45 -49.75 25.79 -3.68
C THR A 45 -49.02 26.98 -4.29
N PRO A 46 -47.96 27.53 -3.64
CA PRO A 46 -47.19 28.55 -4.33
C PRO A 46 -46.40 27.79 -5.38
N PHE A 47 -46.38 28.28 -6.62
CA PHE A 47 -45.60 27.69 -7.73
C PHE A 47 -46.24 26.47 -8.39
N ALA A 48 -47.47 26.62 -8.88
CA ALA A 48 -47.79 26.04 -10.19
C ALA A 48 -47.22 26.94 -11.29
N SER A 49 -45.88 27.09 -11.34
CA SER A 49 -45.22 27.75 -12.45
C SER A 49 -45.41 26.83 -13.66
N ARG A 50 -46.17 27.26 -14.65
CA ARG A 50 -46.16 26.63 -15.96
C ARG A 50 -44.77 26.88 -16.53
N LEU A 51 -43.97 25.82 -16.61
CA LEU A 51 -42.70 25.87 -17.31
C LEU A 51 -43.03 25.77 -18.79
N ASP A 52 -42.77 26.84 -19.53
CA ASP A 52 -42.92 26.85 -20.97
C ASP A 52 -41.56 26.57 -21.63
N GLU A 53 -41.57 25.97 -22.83
CA GLU A 53 -40.35 25.67 -23.57
C GLU A 53 -39.60 26.98 -23.89
N GLY A 54 -38.38 27.12 -23.33
CA GLY A 54 -37.53 28.32 -23.49
C GLY A 54 -37.19 29.04 -22.20
N ASP A 55 -37.85 28.71 -21.08
CA ASP A 55 -37.53 29.29 -19.77
C ASP A 55 -36.13 28.87 -19.29
N ILE A 56 -35.36 29.84 -18.76
CA ILE A 56 -34.03 29.60 -18.22
C ILE A 56 -34.15 28.94 -16.84
N ALA A 57 -33.56 27.75 -16.69
CA ALA A 57 -33.57 27.03 -15.42
C ALA A 57 -32.77 27.79 -14.34
N LEU A 58 -33.39 27.98 -13.16
CA LEU A 58 -32.75 28.64 -12.00
C LEU A 58 -31.60 27.83 -11.40
N ARG A 59 -31.49 26.54 -11.74
CA ARG A 59 -30.43 25.64 -11.28
C ARG A 59 -30.13 24.59 -12.35
N THR A 60 -28.86 24.24 -12.46
CA THR A 60 -28.43 23.09 -13.26
C THR A 60 -28.95 21.82 -12.60
N ILE A 61 -29.77 21.05 -13.32
CA ILE A 61 -30.19 19.72 -12.91
C ILE A 61 -29.18 18.76 -13.52
N TYR A 62 -28.40 18.10 -12.67
CA TYR A 62 -27.55 16.99 -13.10
C TYR A 62 -28.39 15.73 -13.20
N ALA A 63 -28.22 14.96 -14.26
CA ALA A 63 -28.86 13.66 -14.38
C ALA A 63 -28.38 12.77 -13.21
N PRO A 64 -29.27 12.00 -12.55
CA PRO A 64 -28.89 11.11 -11.46
C PRO A 64 -28.01 9.94 -11.93
N TYR A 65 -27.91 9.71 -13.23
CA TYR A 65 -27.09 8.68 -13.85
C TYR A 65 -26.39 9.25 -15.08
N ASP A 66 -25.08 8.98 -15.18
CA ASP A 66 -24.36 9.08 -16.45
C ASP A 66 -24.73 7.86 -17.30
N PHE A 67 -25.04 8.07 -18.58
CA PHE A 67 -25.31 6.99 -19.51
C PHE A 67 -23.99 6.31 -19.91
N THR A 68 -23.42 5.48 -19.05
CA THR A 68 -22.41 4.51 -19.48
C THR A 68 -23.13 3.36 -20.16
N TYR A 69 -23.02 3.28 -21.49
CA TYR A 69 -23.60 2.18 -22.24
C TYR A 69 -22.88 0.87 -21.86
N PRO A 70 -23.57 -0.15 -21.31
CA PRO A 70 -22.96 -1.42 -20.87
C PRO A 70 -22.47 -2.31 -22.02
N THR A 71 -22.35 -1.77 -23.24
CA THR A 71 -21.98 -2.52 -24.45
C THR A 71 -20.64 -2.10 -25.02
N THR A 72 -20.06 -1.00 -24.55
CA THR A 72 -18.72 -0.55 -24.94
C THR A 72 -17.82 -0.65 -23.73
N VAL A 73 -16.84 -1.55 -23.80
CA VAL A 73 -15.69 -1.60 -22.90
C VAL A 73 -15.14 -0.19 -22.75
N ASP A 74 -14.97 0.26 -21.51
CA ASP A 74 -14.30 1.53 -21.24
C ASP A 74 -12.80 1.30 -21.34
N GLU A 75 -12.30 1.45 -22.58
CA GLU A 75 -10.89 1.27 -22.89
C GLU A 75 -10.00 2.20 -22.05
N GLU A 76 -10.46 3.42 -21.75
CA GLU A 76 -9.67 4.38 -20.98
C GLU A 76 -9.54 3.98 -19.50
N SER A 77 -10.65 3.58 -18.85
CA SER A 77 -10.58 3.14 -17.45
C SER A 77 -9.85 1.81 -17.31
N THR A 78 -10.05 0.89 -18.26
CA THR A 78 -9.31 -0.37 -18.32
C THR A 78 -7.80 -0.12 -18.48
N ASP A 79 -7.39 0.80 -19.36
CA ASP A 79 -5.97 1.09 -19.56
C ASP A 79 -5.35 1.88 -18.40
N LYS A 80 -6.11 2.74 -17.71
CA LYS A 80 -5.66 3.35 -16.45
C LYS A 80 -5.43 2.30 -15.37
N ALA A 81 -6.40 1.40 -15.17
CA ALA A 81 -6.28 0.30 -14.21
C ALA A 81 -5.09 -0.61 -14.50
N ARG A 82 -4.84 -0.91 -15.79
CA ARG A 82 -3.66 -1.66 -16.25
C ARG A 82 -2.35 -0.96 -15.92
N LYS A 83 -2.24 0.34 -16.23
CA LYS A 83 -1.04 1.14 -15.92
C LYS A 83 -0.75 1.19 -14.42
N GLU A 84 -1.78 1.42 -13.61
CA GLU A 84 -1.64 1.42 -12.15
C GLU A 84 -1.21 0.05 -11.61
N PHE A 85 -1.62 -1.05 -12.24
CA PHE A 85 -1.15 -2.39 -11.90
C PHE A 85 0.31 -2.63 -12.36
N GLU A 86 0.67 -2.18 -13.57
CA GLU A 86 2.04 -2.27 -14.10
C GLU A 86 3.04 -1.48 -13.23
N GLU A 87 2.64 -0.33 -12.70
CA GLU A 87 3.47 0.51 -11.81
C GLU A 87 3.67 -0.11 -10.41
N LYS A 88 2.74 -0.96 -9.96
CA LYS A 88 2.85 -1.67 -8.67
C LYS A 88 3.82 -2.85 -8.71
N ILE A 89 4.25 -3.27 -9.90
CA ILE A 89 5.14 -4.43 -10.04
C ILE A 89 6.56 -4.02 -9.70
N SER A 90 7.08 -4.67 -8.67
CA SER A 90 8.45 -4.47 -8.20
C SER A 90 9.46 -4.83 -9.30
N PRO A 91 10.52 -4.02 -9.48
CA PRO A 91 11.58 -4.33 -10.43
C PRO A 91 12.32 -5.60 -10.02
N VAL A 92 12.77 -6.36 -11.01
CA VAL A 92 13.54 -7.60 -10.81
C VAL A 92 15.01 -7.34 -11.10
N TYR A 93 15.86 -7.81 -10.19
CA TYR A 93 17.31 -7.72 -10.28
C TYR A 93 17.91 -9.12 -10.22
N ASP A 94 18.81 -9.40 -11.14
CA ASP A 94 19.51 -10.68 -11.20
C ASP A 94 20.91 -10.56 -10.58
N ILE A 95 21.23 -11.55 -9.75
CA ILE A 95 22.56 -11.71 -9.15
C ILE A 95 23.46 -12.42 -10.15
N ASP A 96 24.48 -11.71 -10.61
CA ASP A 96 25.54 -12.27 -11.44
C ASP A 96 26.52 -13.08 -10.57
N ASN A 97 26.45 -14.40 -10.74
CA ASN A 97 27.30 -15.32 -10.01
C ASN A 97 28.72 -15.39 -10.59
N SER A 98 28.94 -14.92 -11.83
CA SER A 98 30.29 -14.90 -12.42
C SER A 98 31.22 -13.93 -11.71
N ILE A 99 30.68 -12.81 -11.23
CA ILE A 99 31.40 -11.81 -10.42
C ILE A 99 31.82 -12.41 -9.09
N MET A 100 30.94 -13.19 -8.45
CA MET A 100 31.26 -13.91 -7.22
C MET A 100 32.35 -14.95 -7.44
N ASP A 101 32.25 -15.77 -8.51
CA ASP A 101 33.23 -16.81 -8.82
C ASP A 101 34.62 -16.18 -9.11
N ALA A 102 34.67 -15.04 -9.82
CA ALA A 102 35.89 -14.28 -10.07
C ALA A 102 36.51 -13.75 -8.76
N ALA A 103 35.70 -13.09 -7.92
CA ALA A 103 36.14 -12.58 -6.62
C ALA A 103 36.70 -13.70 -5.70
N LEU A 104 36.06 -14.88 -5.70
CA LEU A 104 36.53 -16.04 -4.93
C LEU A 104 37.85 -16.62 -5.45
N LEU A 105 38.14 -16.47 -6.75
CA LEU A 105 39.39 -16.89 -7.36
C LEU A 105 40.51 -15.88 -7.08
N ASP A 106 40.21 -14.58 -7.15
CA ASP A 106 41.19 -13.52 -6.91
C ASP A 106 41.69 -13.48 -5.45
N ILE A 107 40.89 -13.98 -4.50
CA ILE A 107 41.31 -14.23 -3.12
C ILE A 107 42.46 -15.25 -3.00
N ASP A 108 42.62 -16.17 -3.94
CA ASP A 108 43.59 -17.27 -3.80
C ASP A 108 45.04 -16.78 -3.80
N ALA A 109 45.37 -15.82 -4.66
CA ALA A 109 46.72 -15.27 -4.80
C ALA A 109 47.25 -14.57 -3.53
N PRO A 110 46.52 -13.63 -2.88
CA PRO A 110 47.01 -12.99 -1.66
C PRO A 110 47.16 -13.97 -0.49
N PHE A 111 46.31 -15.00 -0.39
CA PHE A 111 46.47 -16.02 0.64
C PHE A 111 47.66 -16.97 0.37
N ALA A 112 48.02 -17.22 -0.88
CA ALA A 112 49.25 -17.95 -1.22
C ALA A 112 50.50 -17.19 -0.71
N ALA A 113 50.55 -15.88 -0.89
CA ALA A 113 51.64 -15.06 -0.35
C ALA A 113 51.68 -15.06 1.20
N LEU A 114 50.53 -15.16 1.87
CA LEU A 114 50.46 -15.29 3.33
C LEU A 114 50.97 -16.65 3.82
N LEU A 115 50.71 -17.74 3.09
CA LEU A 115 51.21 -19.08 3.39
C LEU A 115 52.75 -19.10 3.41
N GLU A 116 53.39 -18.43 2.45
CA GLU A 116 54.86 -18.35 2.38
C GLU A 116 55.48 -17.60 3.57
N SER A 117 54.75 -16.62 4.13
CA SER A 117 55.24 -15.78 5.24
C SER A 117 55.33 -16.48 6.60
N LYS A 118 54.71 -17.68 6.75
CA LYS A 118 54.61 -18.45 8.01
C LYS A 118 54.18 -17.64 9.24
N LYS A 119 53.44 -16.54 9.02
CA LYS A 119 53.06 -15.59 10.08
C LYS A 119 51.84 -16.04 10.89
N TYR A 120 51.09 -17.02 10.39
CA TYR A 120 49.84 -17.51 10.96
C TYR A 120 49.86 -19.03 11.07
N ASP A 121 49.22 -19.57 12.10
CA ASP A 121 49.24 -21.00 12.42
C ASP A 121 48.51 -21.85 11.37
N ASP A 122 47.39 -21.34 10.83
CA ASP A 122 46.60 -22.02 9.79
C ASP A 122 46.04 -21.02 8.75
N PRO A 123 46.83 -20.67 7.72
CA PRO A 123 46.38 -19.76 6.68
C PRO A 123 45.30 -20.35 5.76
N GLU A 124 45.18 -21.68 5.67
CA GLU A 124 44.13 -22.34 4.87
C GLU A 124 42.76 -22.19 5.53
N ALA A 125 42.68 -22.32 6.85
CA ALA A 125 41.45 -22.02 7.58
C ALA A 125 41.02 -20.56 7.41
N LEU A 126 41.97 -19.61 7.47
CA LEU A 126 41.67 -18.19 7.26
C LEU A 126 41.15 -17.91 5.85
N LYS A 127 41.76 -18.55 4.84
CA LYS A 127 41.32 -18.49 3.45
C LYS A 127 39.89 -19.00 3.30
N LYS A 128 39.58 -20.15 3.92
CA LYS A 128 38.23 -20.72 3.90
C LYS A 128 37.21 -19.77 4.53
N ILE A 129 37.52 -19.21 5.71
CA ILE A 129 36.66 -18.23 6.38
C ILE A 129 36.43 -17.01 5.48
N ALA A 130 37.47 -16.51 4.82
CA ALA A 130 37.35 -15.39 3.89
C ALA A 130 36.38 -15.70 2.74
N LYS A 131 36.51 -16.87 2.12
CA LYS A 131 35.62 -17.32 1.02
C LYS A 131 34.19 -17.51 1.49
N ASP A 132 33.97 -18.23 2.60
CA ASP A 132 32.63 -18.49 3.15
C ASP A 132 31.92 -17.17 3.51
N SER A 133 32.64 -16.24 4.13
CA SER A 133 32.14 -14.90 4.46
C SER A 133 31.80 -14.08 3.21
N LEU A 134 32.66 -14.12 2.18
CA LEU A 134 32.46 -13.36 0.95
C LEU A 134 31.28 -13.92 0.13
N GLU A 135 31.19 -15.24 0.01
CA GLU A 135 30.07 -15.93 -0.65
C GLU A 135 28.74 -15.56 0.03
N GLY A 136 28.69 -15.55 1.36
CA GLY A 136 27.51 -15.13 2.11
C GLY A 136 27.04 -13.71 1.78
N VAL A 137 27.96 -12.78 1.52
CA VAL A 137 27.65 -11.39 1.14
C VAL A 137 27.15 -11.34 -0.31
N PHE A 138 27.79 -12.03 -1.24
CA PHE A 138 27.39 -12.05 -2.65
C PHE A 138 26.04 -12.74 -2.90
N ILE A 139 25.69 -13.75 -2.09
CA ILE A 139 24.36 -14.40 -2.14
C ILE A 139 23.23 -13.42 -1.80
N VAL A 140 23.49 -12.44 -0.93
CA VAL A 140 22.50 -11.41 -0.59
C VAL A 140 22.29 -10.45 -1.76
N GLY A 141 23.29 -10.25 -2.60
CA GLY A 141 23.25 -9.32 -3.74
C GLY A 141 23.69 -7.91 -3.34
N ILE A 142 24.70 -7.41 -4.05
CA ILE A 142 25.30 -6.09 -3.84
C ILE A 142 24.92 -5.22 -5.04
N MET A 143 24.24 -4.10 -4.78
CA MET A 143 23.86 -3.13 -5.81
C MET A 143 24.91 -2.06 -6.00
N ASP A 144 24.93 -1.47 -7.20
CA ASP A 144 25.67 -0.25 -7.43
C ASP A 144 25.07 0.89 -6.56
N PRO A 145 25.90 1.70 -5.88
CA PRO A 145 25.41 2.80 -5.05
C PRO A 145 24.53 3.81 -5.80
N LYS A 146 24.77 4.02 -7.10
CA LYS A 146 23.96 4.92 -7.93
C LYS A 146 22.58 4.33 -8.20
N GLU A 147 22.51 3.04 -8.51
CA GLU A 147 21.24 2.33 -8.73
C GLU A 147 20.40 2.32 -7.44
N LYS A 148 21.01 2.00 -6.30
CA LYS A 148 20.31 2.05 -5.00
C LYS A 148 19.76 3.45 -4.71
N SER A 149 20.54 4.49 -5.00
CA SER A 149 20.11 5.89 -4.84
C SER A 149 18.95 6.25 -5.79
N TYR A 150 18.99 5.76 -7.03
CA TYR A 150 17.91 5.93 -8.00
C TYR A 150 16.61 5.24 -7.55
N LEU A 151 16.69 4.00 -7.05
CA LEU A 151 15.54 3.27 -6.51
C LEU A 151 14.91 3.98 -5.29
N ALA A 152 15.75 4.56 -4.43
CA ALA A 152 15.28 5.36 -3.30
C ALA A 152 14.56 6.65 -3.75
N GLY A 153 15.05 7.30 -4.81
CA GLY A 153 14.45 8.52 -5.37
C GLY A 153 13.16 8.29 -6.17
N SER A 154 13.01 7.12 -6.79
CA SER A 154 11.82 6.75 -7.58
C SER A 154 10.63 6.27 -6.72
N GLY A 155 10.77 6.21 -5.40
CA GLY A 155 9.70 5.84 -4.49
C GLY A 155 9.38 4.33 -4.47
N ILE A 156 10.19 3.51 -5.15
CA ILE A 156 10.06 2.06 -5.16
C ILE A 156 10.44 1.53 -3.77
N LYS A 157 9.49 0.90 -3.07
CA LYS A 157 9.68 0.41 -1.70
C LYS A 157 10.28 -0.99 -1.64
N GLU A 158 10.00 -1.80 -2.65
CA GLU A 158 10.32 -3.23 -2.70
C GLU A 158 10.88 -3.59 -4.08
N LEU A 159 11.80 -4.54 -4.10
CA LEU A 159 12.41 -5.09 -5.30
C LEU A 159 12.58 -6.60 -5.14
N VAL A 160 12.66 -7.31 -6.25
CA VAL A 160 12.87 -8.76 -6.27
C VAL A 160 14.31 -9.04 -6.67
N LEU A 161 15.08 -9.64 -5.77
CA LEU A 161 16.39 -10.20 -6.07
C LEU A 161 16.24 -11.65 -6.48
N ARG A 162 16.76 -11.99 -7.65
CA ARG A 162 16.74 -13.33 -8.21
C ARG A 162 18.17 -13.84 -8.36
N ASN A 163 18.43 -15.03 -7.83
CA ASN A 163 19.65 -15.76 -8.10
C ASN A 163 19.36 -16.90 -9.08
N PRO A 164 19.76 -16.77 -10.36
CA PRO A 164 19.45 -17.78 -11.38
C PRO A 164 20.15 -19.12 -11.13
N ARG A 165 21.35 -19.12 -10.52
CA ARG A 165 22.13 -20.33 -10.22
C ARG A 165 21.42 -21.23 -9.21
N PHE A 166 20.89 -20.63 -8.15
CA PHE A 166 20.18 -21.37 -7.10
C PHE A 166 18.67 -21.43 -7.29
N LYS A 167 18.13 -20.75 -8.31
CA LYS A 167 16.68 -20.60 -8.55
C LYS A 167 15.93 -20.05 -7.32
N ILE A 168 16.57 -19.13 -6.61
CA ILE A 168 16.01 -18.47 -5.43
C ILE A 168 15.57 -17.06 -5.82
N GLU A 169 14.36 -16.68 -5.43
CA GLU A 169 13.87 -15.31 -5.52
C GLU A 169 13.56 -14.79 -4.12
N ARG A 170 13.92 -13.54 -3.85
CA ARG A 170 13.67 -12.87 -2.57
C ARG A 170 13.17 -11.47 -2.83
N THR A 171 12.00 -11.16 -2.29
CA THR A 171 11.52 -9.78 -2.24
C THR A 171 12.16 -9.10 -1.03
N ILE A 172 12.89 -8.01 -1.27
CA ILE A 172 13.49 -7.20 -0.22
C ILE A 172 13.01 -5.76 -0.35
N ARG A 173 13.10 -5.01 0.75
CA ARG A 173 12.86 -3.57 0.69
C ARG A 173 14.06 -2.89 0.08
N THR A 174 13.85 -1.82 -0.68
CA THR A 174 14.92 -1.01 -1.28
C THR A 174 15.91 -0.49 -0.24
N LYS A 175 15.46 -0.27 1.01
CA LYS A 175 16.33 0.16 2.13
C LYS A 175 17.25 -0.94 2.66
N ASP A 176 16.85 -2.20 2.50
CA ASP A 176 17.58 -3.36 2.99
C ASP A 176 18.55 -3.90 1.92
N ALA A 177 18.50 -3.35 0.70
CA ALA A 177 19.45 -3.63 -0.36
C ALA A 177 20.86 -3.17 0.01
N LEU A 178 21.82 -4.08 -0.08
CA LEU A 178 23.21 -3.79 0.26
C LEU A 178 23.89 -3.01 -0.88
N ASP A 179 24.51 -1.90 -0.53
CA ASP A 179 25.55 -1.29 -1.36
C ASP A 179 26.94 -1.81 -0.98
N THR A 180 27.99 -1.39 -1.70
CA THR A 180 29.36 -1.84 -1.43
C THR A 180 29.86 -1.50 -0.02
N LYS A 181 29.38 -0.41 0.60
CA LYS A 181 29.80 -0.01 1.96
C LYS A 181 29.09 -0.85 3.02
N GLU A 182 27.79 -1.05 2.85
CA GLU A 182 26.99 -1.90 3.72
C GLU A 182 27.41 -3.37 3.61
N ALA A 183 27.70 -3.85 2.40
CA ALA A 183 28.27 -5.17 2.14
C ALA A 183 29.59 -5.36 2.89
N ALA A 184 30.48 -4.34 2.89
CA ALA A 184 31.70 -4.39 3.68
C ALA A 184 31.43 -4.46 5.19
N LYS A 185 30.37 -3.80 5.69
CA LYS A 185 29.98 -3.93 7.09
C LYS A 185 29.46 -5.34 7.41
N VAL A 186 28.60 -5.91 6.56
CA VAL A 186 28.09 -7.28 6.72
C VAL A 186 29.25 -8.28 6.68
N LEU A 187 30.22 -8.08 5.78
CA LEU A 187 31.46 -8.87 5.73
C LEU A 187 32.20 -8.79 7.06
N TYR A 188 32.46 -7.59 7.57
CA TYR A 188 33.14 -7.40 8.86
C TYR A 188 32.41 -8.14 9.99
N ASP A 189 31.09 -7.98 10.09
CA ASP A 189 30.27 -8.63 11.13
C ASP A 189 30.26 -10.16 10.99
N SER A 190 30.42 -10.70 9.77
CA SER A 190 30.55 -12.14 9.55
C SER A 190 31.92 -12.66 10.01
N VAL A 191 33.00 -11.96 9.66
CA VAL A 191 34.36 -12.33 10.03
C VAL A 191 34.59 -12.17 11.53
N ASP A 192 34.04 -11.11 12.15
CA ASP A 192 34.15 -10.85 13.59
C ASP A 192 33.46 -11.94 14.43
N ARG A 193 32.32 -12.47 13.96
CA ARG A 193 31.64 -13.60 14.61
C ARG A 193 32.51 -14.85 14.68
N VAL A 194 33.31 -15.12 13.65
CA VAL A 194 34.17 -16.31 13.57
C VAL A 194 35.51 -16.06 14.29
N LEU A 195 36.14 -14.91 14.06
CA LEU A 195 37.48 -14.55 14.53
C LEU A 195 37.44 -13.48 15.63
N SER A 196 36.53 -13.63 16.59
CA SER A 196 36.31 -12.63 17.66
C SER A 196 37.57 -12.40 18.52
N LYS A 197 38.32 -13.48 18.82
CA LYS A 197 39.51 -13.45 19.68
C LYS A 197 40.81 -13.10 18.92
N GLN A 198 40.91 -13.42 17.63
CA GLN A 198 42.12 -13.25 16.83
C GLN A 198 42.08 -11.94 16.03
N ARG A 199 42.38 -10.82 16.71
CA ARG A 199 42.29 -9.47 16.11
C ARG A 199 43.16 -9.29 14.86
N SER A 200 44.37 -9.87 14.84
CA SER A 200 45.30 -9.80 13.72
C SER A 200 44.78 -10.56 12.50
N GLU A 201 44.28 -11.77 12.70
CA GLU A 201 43.71 -12.62 11.64
C GLU A 201 42.43 -12.02 11.08
N ARG A 202 41.51 -11.58 11.95
CA ARG A 202 40.29 -10.88 11.56
C ARG A 202 40.57 -9.71 10.64
N LYS A 203 41.56 -8.88 11.01
CA LYS A 203 41.94 -7.72 10.20
C LYS A 203 42.42 -8.14 8.82
N VAL A 204 43.28 -9.16 8.72
CA VAL A 204 43.81 -9.63 7.43
C VAL A 204 42.71 -10.23 6.56
N VAL A 205 41.88 -11.11 7.12
CA VAL A 205 40.75 -11.73 6.39
C VAL A 205 39.82 -10.65 5.85
N TYR A 206 39.45 -9.68 6.70
CA TYR A 206 38.61 -8.56 6.29
C TYR A 206 39.27 -7.68 5.23
N ASP A 207 40.52 -7.26 5.42
CA ASP A 207 41.22 -6.36 4.50
C ASP A 207 41.44 -6.98 3.12
N LEU A 208 41.58 -8.32 3.04
CA LEU A 208 41.66 -9.05 1.78
C LEU A 208 40.28 -9.21 1.14
N ALA A 209 39.32 -9.79 1.87
CA ALA A 209 37.98 -10.05 1.31
C ALA A 209 37.23 -8.77 0.93
N ARG A 210 37.44 -7.66 1.64
CA ARG A 210 36.82 -6.37 1.34
C ARG A 210 37.20 -5.82 -0.04
N ARG A 211 38.41 -6.10 -0.53
CA ARG A 211 38.88 -5.59 -1.83
C ARG A 211 38.09 -6.16 -2.99
N GLU A 212 37.59 -7.38 -2.80
CA GLU A 212 36.82 -8.11 -3.80
C GLU A 212 35.32 -7.80 -3.73
N ILE A 213 34.87 -6.94 -2.81
CA ILE A 213 33.47 -6.51 -2.76
C ILE A 213 33.20 -5.56 -3.93
N VAL A 214 32.44 -6.08 -4.89
CA VAL A 214 31.95 -5.34 -6.06
C VAL A 214 30.45 -5.56 -6.22
N ALA A 215 29.77 -4.66 -6.93
CA ALA A 215 28.35 -4.83 -7.23
C ALA A 215 28.15 -6.06 -8.13
N ASN A 216 27.17 -6.90 -7.79
CA ASN A 216 26.82 -8.10 -8.54
C ASN A 216 25.31 -8.26 -8.80
N ALA A 217 24.48 -7.35 -8.29
CA ALA A 217 23.07 -7.29 -8.64
C ALA A 217 22.90 -6.29 -9.79
N SER A 218 22.25 -6.72 -10.87
CA SER A 218 21.97 -5.90 -12.05
C SER A 218 20.48 -5.94 -12.41
N PHE A 219 19.95 -4.83 -12.93
CA PHE A 219 18.54 -4.74 -13.29
C PHE A 219 18.24 -5.65 -14.50
N ASN A 220 17.25 -6.54 -14.34
CA ASN A 220 16.76 -7.37 -15.44
C ASN A 220 15.51 -6.72 -16.07
N GLU A 221 15.73 -5.98 -17.14
CA GLU A 221 14.67 -5.30 -17.90
C GLU A 221 13.70 -6.29 -18.55
N GLU A 222 14.20 -7.40 -19.09
CA GLU A 222 13.39 -8.40 -19.82
C GLU A 222 12.40 -9.10 -18.88
N GLU A 223 12.87 -9.61 -17.74
CA GLU A 223 12.04 -10.28 -16.74
C GLU A 223 11.04 -9.31 -16.12
N THR A 224 11.46 -8.08 -15.83
CA THR A 224 10.57 -7.04 -15.30
C THR A 224 9.46 -6.70 -16.32
N ALA A 225 9.82 -6.52 -17.59
CA ALA A 225 8.85 -6.22 -18.66
C ALA A 225 7.90 -7.41 -18.89
N LYS A 226 8.39 -8.64 -18.78
CA LYS A 226 7.58 -9.85 -18.86
C LYS A 226 6.54 -9.90 -17.73
N ARG A 227 6.96 -9.70 -16.48
CA ARG A 227 6.04 -9.65 -15.32
C ARG A 227 5.00 -8.54 -15.45
N LYS A 228 5.40 -7.38 -15.98
CA LYS A 228 4.48 -6.28 -16.30
C LYS A 228 3.41 -6.69 -17.32
N LYS A 229 3.80 -7.34 -18.42
CA LYS A 229 2.86 -7.83 -19.43
C LYS A 229 1.91 -8.90 -18.87
N GLU A 230 2.43 -9.84 -18.08
CA GLU A 230 1.63 -10.89 -17.45
C GLU A 230 0.58 -10.28 -16.49
N ALA A 231 0.98 -9.36 -15.63
CA ALA A 231 0.04 -8.67 -14.75
C ALA A 231 -0.99 -7.83 -15.50
N ARG A 232 -0.59 -7.15 -16.59
CA ARG A 232 -1.52 -6.41 -17.45
C ARG A 232 -2.63 -7.31 -18.00
N SER A 233 -2.28 -8.54 -18.38
CA SER A 233 -3.25 -9.52 -18.93
C SER A 233 -4.23 -10.05 -17.89
N GLN A 234 -3.91 -9.95 -16.59
CA GLN A 234 -4.77 -10.40 -15.50
C GLN A 234 -5.82 -9.35 -15.09
N VAL A 235 -5.68 -8.10 -15.52
CA VAL A 235 -6.64 -7.03 -15.21
C VAL A 235 -7.92 -7.24 -16.04
N PRO A 236 -9.09 -7.45 -15.39
CA PRO A 236 -10.36 -7.62 -16.09
C PRO A 236 -10.71 -6.35 -16.86
N VAL A 237 -11.37 -6.54 -18.00
CA VAL A 237 -11.88 -5.45 -18.82
C VAL A 237 -13.08 -4.81 -18.12
N ILE A 238 -13.05 -3.49 -17.95
CA ILE A 238 -14.07 -2.69 -17.27
C ILE A 238 -15.03 -2.07 -18.29
#